data_AF-A0A2M6YPL2-F1
#
_entry.id   AF-A0A2M6YPL2-F1
#
_cell.length_a   1.000
_cell.length_b   1.000
_cell.length_c   1.000
_cell.angle_alpha   90.00
_cell.angle_beta   90.00
_cell.angle_gamma   90.00
#
_symmetry.space_group_name_H-M   'P 1'
#
loop_
_entity.id
_entity.type
_entity.pdbx_description
1 polymer ?
#
loop_
_entity_poly.entity_id
_entity_poly.type
_entity_poly.pdbx_seq_one_letter_code
_entity_poly.pdbx_strand_id
1 'polypeptide(L)'
;MIKIVFFSSDQYGAKALEVLKRCPASPRGSARGDLEIVEIVKEKNELESLKNSLPQPDIGIVASFGALIPSDIINWPKKGLLNLHPSLLPKYRGPTPVPSALLNGEKETGLTIIKVDE
;
A
#
# COMPACT_ATOMS: atom_id res chain seq x y z
N MET A 1 3.53 18.50 -4.83
CA MET A 1 4.11 17.39 -4.05
C MET A 1 2.97 16.49 -3.62
N ILE A 2 3.03 15.19 -3.93
CA ILE A 2 2.01 14.21 -3.53
C ILE A 2 2.45 13.58 -2.22
N LYS A 3 1.63 13.69 -1.18
CA LYS A 3 1.90 13.11 0.14
C LYS A 3 1.37 11.69 0.23
N ILE A 4 2.25 10.77 0.62
CA ILE A 4 1.97 9.34 0.73
C ILE A 4 2.16 8.89 2.18
N VAL A 5 1.14 8.22 2.72
CA VAL A 5 1.28 7.37 3.90
C VAL A 5 1.43 5.91 3.45
N PHE A 6 2.40 5.19 4.03
CA PHE A 6 2.76 3.84 3.61
C PHE A 6 2.61 2.84 4.77
N PHE A 7 1.88 1.75 4.56
CA PHE A 7 1.61 0.71 5.56
C PHE A 7 2.30 -0.60 5.16
N SER A 8 3.16 -1.14 6.03
CA SER A 8 3.89 -2.38 5.77
C SER A 8 4.48 -2.96 7.06
N SER A 9 4.30 -4.26 7.28
CA SER A 9 4.82 -4.95 8.47
C SER A 9 5.92 -5.98 8.16
N ASP A 10 6.36 -6.12 6.91
CA ASP A 10 7.31 -7.17 6.52
C ASP A 10 8.37 -6.73 5.47
N GLN A 11 9.17 -7.70 5.03
CA GLN A 11 10.23 -7.48 4.03
C GLN A 11 9.69 -7.17 2.63
N TYR A 12 8.50 -7.68 2.28
CA TYR A 12 7.87 -7.41 0.99
C TYR A 12 7.50 -5.92 0.90
N GLY A 13 6.82 -5.39 1.92
CA GLY A 13 6.47 -3.98 1.95
C GLY A 13 7.68 -3.07 2.09
N ALA A 14 8.73 -3.49 2.83
CA ALA A 14 10.00 -2.77 2.87
C ALA A 14 10.66 -2.64 1.47
N LYS A 15 10.59 -3.70 0.66
CA LYS A 15 11.11 -3.67 -0.72
C LYS A 15 10.28 -2.76 -1.63
N ALA A 16 8.95 -2.81 -1.51
CA ALA A 16 8.06 -1.92 -2.25
C ALA A 16 8.33 -0.44 -1.92
N LEU A 17 8.57 -0.11 -0.65
CA LEU A 17 8.94 1.23 -0.21
C LEU A 17 10.28 1.69 -0.79
N GLU A 18 11.29 0.82 -0.82
CA GLU A 18 12.59 1.12 -1.42
C GLU A 18 12.45 1.48 -2.91
N VAL A 19 11.65 0.72 -3.66
CA VAL A 19 11.37 1.00 -5.07
C VAL A 19 10.61 2.32 -5.23
N LEU A 20 9.62 2.58 -4.37
CA LEU A 20 8.85 3.83 -4.39
C LEU A 20 9.75 5.05 -4.15
N LYS A 21 10.66 4.99 -3.17
CA LYS A 21 11.63 6.06 -2.87
C LYS A 21 12.60 6.34 -4.01
N ARG A 22 12.92 5.32 -4.80
CA ARG A 22 13.81 5.41 -5.98
C ARG A 22 13.09 5.85 -7.24
N CYS A 23 11.77 5.90 -7.23
CA CYS A 23 10.98 6.22 -8.41
C CYS A 23 11.10 7.72 -8.72
N PRO A 24 11.72 8.13 -9.84
CA PRO A 24 11.69 9.53 -10.24
C PRO A 24 10.25 9.88 -10.59
N ALA A 25 9.73 10.94 -9.98
CA ALA A 25 8.41 11.44 -10.31
C ALA A 25 8.37 12.04 -11.74
N SER A 26 8.23 11.16 -12.75
CA SER A 26 7.65 11.34 -14.09
C SER A 26 8.42 10.56 -15.17
N PRO A 27 7.77 9.60 -15.89
CA PRO A 27 8.25 9.09 -17.17
C PRO A 27 7.79 9.93 -18.38
N ARG A 28 6.93 10.96 -18.18
CA ARG A 28 6.29 11.73 -19.26
C ARG A 28 6.14 13.20 -18.91
N GLY A 29 7.17 13.99 -19.21
CA GLY A 29 7.14 15.38 -19.74
C GLY A 29 6.25 16.47 -19.11
N SER A 30 5.46 16.22 -18.07
CA SER A 30 4.55 17.18 -17.47
C SER A 30 4.76 17.18 -15.95
N ALA A 31 5.12 18.36 -15.44
CA ALA A 31 5.29 18.76 -14.03
C ALA A 31 5.85 17.70 -13.07
N ARG A 32 7.11 17.90 -12.64
CA ARG A 32 7.74 17.25 -11.48
C ARG A 32 6.74 17.13 -10.33
N GLY A 33 6.25 15.92 -10.08
CA GLY A 33 5.36 15.63 -8.96
C GLY A 33 6.15 15.03 -7.83
N ASP A 34 6.99 15.81 -7.14
CA ASP A 34 7.80 15.29 -6.03
C ASP A 34 6.92 14.45 -5.08
N LEU A 35 7.31 13.20 -4.87
CA LEU A 35 6.64 12.27 -3.96
C LEU A 35 7.25 12.49 -2.57
N GLU A 36 6.39 12.71 -1.58
CA GLU A 36 6.79 12.83 -0.18
C GLU A 36 6.17 11.68 0.60
N ILE A 37 7.00 10.81 1.18
CA ILE A 37 6.53 9.79 2.12
C ILE A 37 6.49 10.45 3.50
N VAL A 38 5.28 10.75 3.98
CA VAL A 38 5.09 11.48 5.23
C VAL A 38 5.18 10.57 6.45
N GLU A 39 4.85 9.28 6.30
CA GLU A 39 4.91 8.32 7.39
C GLU A 39 4.97 6.86 6.89
N ILE A 40 5.62 6.01 7.68
CA ILE A 40 5.68 4.56 7.49
C ILE A 40 5.10 3.88 8.72
N VAL A 41 3.95 3.23 8.57
CA VAL A 41 3.25 2.52 9.64
C VAL A 41 3.63 1.05 9.60
N LYS A 42 4.15 0.52 10.71
CA LYS A 42 4.61 -0.88 10.79
C LYS A 42 3.76 -1.73 11.70
N GLU A 43 3.11 -1.10 12.68
CA GLU A 43 2.37 -1.78 13.73
C GLU A 43 0.95 -1.23 13.88
N LYS A 44 0.06 -2.05 14.45
CA LYS A 44 -1.33 -1.68 14.70
C LYS A 44 -1.46 -0.48 15.64
N ASN A 45 -0.62 -0.42 16.67
CA ASN A 45 -0.70 0.62 17.72
C ASN A 45 -0.41 2.03 17.18
N GLU A 46 0.30 2.13 16.05
CA GLU A 46 0.59 3.40 15.40
C GLU A 46 -0.64 3.97 14.67
N LEU A 47 -1.64 3.14 14.32
CA LEU A 47 -2.83 3.55 13.57
C LEU A 47 -3.71 4.54 14.35
N GLU A 48 -3.84 4.36 15.66
CA GLU A 48 -4.76 5.14 16.50
C GLU A 48 -4.33 6.60 16.63
N SER A 49 -3.03 6.87 16.65
CA SER A 49 -2.47 8.22 16.76
C SER A 49 -2.17 8.85 15.40
N LEU A 50 -2.06 8.05 14.34
CA LEU A 50 -1.63 8.45 12.99
C LEU A 50 -2.37 9.66 12.43
N LYS A 51 -3.70 9.64 12.49
CA LYS A 51 -4.55 10.68 11.90
C LYS A 51 -4.47 12.00 12.66
N ASN A 52 -4.14 11.94 13.94
CA ASN A 52 -4.00 13.12 14.80
C ASN A 52 -2.58 13.72 14.72
N SER A 53 -1.57 12.93 14.38
CA SER A 53 -0.18 13.37 14.27
C SER A 53 0.19 13.90 12.89
N LEU A 54 -0.60 13.61 11.85
CA LEU A 54 -0.26 13.92 10.47
C LEU A 54 -1.33 14.71 9.72
N PRO A 55 -0.93 15.57 8.77
CA PRO A 55 -1.87 16.18 7.84
C PRO A 55 -2.47 15.12 6.90
N GLN A 56 -3.66 15.40 6.37
CA GLN A 56 -4.33 14.50 5.43
C GLN A 56 -3.46 14.19 4.19
N PRO A 57 -3.10 12.92 3.93
CA PRO A 57 -2.29 12.52 2.80
C PRO A 57 -3.12 12.54 1.51
N ASP A 58 -2.44 12.58 0.36
CA ASP A 58 -3.10 12.53 -0.93
C ASP A 58 -3.42 11.08 -1.32
N ILE A 59 -2.54 10.13 -1.03
CA ILE A 59 -2.68 8.68 -1.33
C ILE A 59 -2.20 7.86 -0.12
N GLY A 60 -2.92 6.78 0.20
CA GLY A 60 -2.41 5.73 1.09
C GLY A 60 -1.94 4.52 0.28
N ILE A 61 -0.88 3.85 0.72
CA ILE A 61 -0.38 2.62 0.08
C ILE A 61 -0.19 1.54 1.15
N VAL A 62 -0.81 0.38 0.95
CA VAL A 62 -0.64 -0.82 1.76
C VAL A 62 0.16 -1.84 0.97
N ALA A 63 1.22 -2.35 1.56
CA ALA A 63 2.02 -3.44 1.03
C ALA A 63 2.34 -4.43 2.16
N SER A 64 1.55 -5.49 2.26
CA SER A 64 1.66 -6.51 3.31
C SER A 64 1.68 -5.93 4.72
N PHE A 65 0.51 -5.46 5.16
CA PHE A 65 0.29 -4.96 6.51
C PHE A 65 -0.59 -5.95 7.29
N GLY A 66 -0.06 -6.49 8.39
CA GLY A 66 -0.67 -7.59 9.12
C GLY A 66 -1.85 -7.21 10.02
N ALA A 67 -2.19 -5.92 10.14
CA ALA A 67 -3.29 -5.45 10.97
C ALA A 67 -4.47 -4.97 10.12
N LEU A 68 -5.68 -5.16 10.64
CA LEU A 68 -6.88 -4.57 10.07
C LEU A 68 -6.76 -3.05 10.13
N ILE A 69 -6.92 -2.39 8.98
CA ILE A 69 -6.90 -0.94 8.87
C ILE A 69 -8.33 -0.43 9.14
N PRO A 70 -8.54 0.42 10.15
CA PRO A 70 -9.85 0.99 10.43
C PRO A 70 -10.42 1.81 9.26
N SER A 71 -11.74 1.79 9.09
CA SER A 71 -12.51 2.57 8.10
C SER A 71 -12.11 4.05 8.01
N ASP A 72 -11.87 4.69 9.15
CA ASP A 72 -11.52 6.10 9.22
C ASP A 72 -10.11 6.41 8.72
N ILE A 73 -9.23 5.39 8.68
CA ILE A 73 -7.89 5.42 8.05
C ILE A 73 -7.98 5.02 6.57
N ILE A 74 -8.84 4.06 6.19
CA ILE A 74 -9.10 3.69 4.78
C ILE A 74 -9.58 4.91 3.99
N ASN A 75 -10.49 5.68 4.57
CA ASN A 75 -11.08 6.87 3.96
C ASN A 75 -10.28 8.17 4.19
N TRP A 76 -9.17 8.11 4.93
CA TRP A 76 -8.38 9.31 5.25
C TRP A 76 -7.65 9.92 4.04
N PRO A 77 -6.97 9.16 3.16
CA PRO A 77 -6.28 9.74 2.01
C PRO A 77 -7.26 10.28 0.96
N LYS A 78 -6.99 11.47 0.42
CA LYS A 78 -7.91 12.18 -0.51
C LYS A 78 -8.26 11.36 -1.76
N LYS A 79 -7.32 10.57 -2.28
CA LYS A 79 -7.50 9.73 -3.48
C LYS A 79 -7.74 8.25 -3.13
N GLY A 80 -7.86 7.94 -1.85
CA GLY A 80 -8.08 6.61 -1.30
C GLY A 80 -6.81 5.83 -0.98
N LEU A 81 -7.03 4.65 -0.42
CA LEU A 81 -6.02 3.69 -0.02
C LEU A 81 -5.85 2.63 -1.12
N LEU A 82 -4.61 2.43 -1.59
CA LEU A 82 -4.26 1.40 -2.57
C LEU A 82 -3.60 0.23 -1.86
N ASN A 83 -3.96 -1.00 -2.22
CA ASN A 83 -3.31 -2.20 -1.74
C ASN A 83 -2.56 -2.91 -2.87
N LEU A 84 -1.33 -3.31 -2.60
CA LEU A 84 -0.52 -4.18 -3.45
C LEU A 84 -0.86 -5.62 -3.09
N HIS A 85 -1.86 -6.19 -3.77
CA HIS A 85 -2.33 -7.55 -3.50
C HIS A 85 -1.57 -8.57 -4.37
N PRO A 86 -0.78 -9.49 -3.79
CA PRO A 86 0.12 -10.38 -4.56
C PRO A 86 -0.59 -11.61 -5.14
N SER A 87 -1.65 -11.35 -5.90
CA SER A 87 -2.26 -12.30 -6.83
C SER A 87 -2.98 -11.56 -7.97
N LEU A 88 -3.37 -12.31 -9.00
CA LEU A 88 -4.23 -11.83 -10.08
C LEU A 88 -5.69 -11.89 -9.62
N LEU A 89 -6.19 -10.79 -9.03
CA LEU A 89 -7.57 -10.72 -8.56
C LEU A 89 -8.55 -11.04 -9.70
N PRO A 90 -9.69 -11.72 -9.41
CA PRO A 90 -10.22 -12.01 -8.07
C PRO A 90 -9.63 -13.26 -7.39
N LYS A 91 -8.67 -13.96 -8.01
CA LYS A 91 -8.05 -15.15 -7.39
C LYS A 91 -7.35 -14.78 -6.08
N TYR A 92 -7.36 -15.71 -5.13
CA TYR A 92 -6.57 -15.67 -3.90
C TYR A 92 -6.70 -14.37 -3.09
N ARG A 93 -7.93 -13.86 -2.91
CA ARG A 93 -8.20 -12.83 -1.89
C ARG A 93 -7.85 -13.35 -0.50
N GLY A 94 -7.55 -12.43 0.41
CA GLY A 94 -7.22 -12.73 1.80
C GLY A 94 -5.71 -12.70 2.09
N PRO A 95 -5.28 -13.28 3.22
CA PRO A 95 -3.97 -13.00 3.82
C PRO A 95 -2.80 -13.79 3.21
N THR A 96 -3.06 -14.87 2.46
CA THR A 96 -2.02 -15.80 2.01
C THR A 96 -2.05 -16.06 0.49
N PRO A 97 -2.06 -15.02 -0.37
CA PRO A 97 -2.24 -15.19 -1.81
C PRO A 97 -1.11 -15.97 -2.48
N VAL A 98 0.15 -15.69 -2.12
CA VAL A 98 1.32 -16.36 -2.70
C VAL A 98 1.38 -17.84 -2.30
N PRO A 99 1.30 -18.22 -1.00
CA PRO A 99 1.20 -19.62 -0.62
C PRO A 99 0.04 -20.35 -1.28
N SER A 100 -1.13 -19.70 -1.40
CA SER A 100 -2.32 -20.32 -2.00
C SER A 100 -2.15 -20.61 -3.50
N ALA A 101 -1.52 -19.71 -4.25
CA ALA A 101 -1.19 -19.94 -5.65
C ALA A 101 -0.22 -21.12 -5.82
N LEU A 102 0.81 -21.19 -4.97
CA LEU A 102 1.79 -22.28 -4.98
C LEU A 102 1.16 -23.63 -4.64
N LEU A 103 0.34 -23.69 -3.57
CA LEU A 103 -0.34 -24.91 -3.14
C LEU A 103 -1.29 -25.47 -4.20
N ASN A 104 -1.93 -24.59 -4.97
CA ASN A 104 -2.82 -24.98 -6.06
C ASN A 104 -2.08 -25.31 -7.37
N GLY A 105 -0.75 -25.24 -7.38
CA GLY A 105 0.07 -25.57 -8.55
C GLY A 105 -0.11 -24.59 -9.71
N GLU A 106 -0.51 -23.35 -9.44
CA GLU A 106 -0.66 -22.31 -10.46
C GLU A 106 0.66 -22.12 -11.21
N LYS A 107 0.57 -22.07 -12.55
CA LYS A 107 1.74 -21.81 -13.41
C LYS A 107 2.06 -20.33 -13.51
N GLU A 108 1.07 -19.50 -13.27
CA GLU A 108 1.17 -18.05 -13.33
C GLU A 108 0.43 -17.43 -12.14
N THR A 109 1.04 -16.39 -11.59
CA THR A 109 0.41 -15.49 -10.61
C THR A 109 0.90 -14.07 -10.90
N GLY A 110 0.58 -13.11 -10.05
CA GLY A 110 1.01 -11.74 -10.27
C GLY A 110 0.65 -10.82 -9.12
N LEU A 111 0.49 -9.54 -9.46
CA LEU A 111 0.18 -8.47 -8.53
C LEU A 111 -1.00 -7.69 -9.07
N THR A 112 -1.96 -7.37 -8.21
CA THR A 112 -3.02 -6.41 -8.50
C THR A 112 -2.87 -5.20 -7.59
N ILE A 113 -2.82 -4.00 -8.17
CA ILE A 113 -3.03 -2.76 -7.41
C ILE A 113 -4.53 -2.53 -7.37
N ILE A 114 -5.11 -2.60 -6.18
CA ILE A 114 -6.54 -2.43 -5.96
C ILE A 114 -6.78 -1.25 -5.03
N LYS A 115 -7.83 -0.47 -5.30
CA LYS A 115 -8.33 0.51 -4.33
C LYS A 115 -9.08 -0.24 -3.23
N VAL A 116 -8.68 -0.05 -1.99
CA VAL A 116 -9.36 -0.61 -0.82
C VAL A 116 -10.71 0.10 -0.67
N ASP A 117 -11.76 -0.70 -0.59
CA ASP A 117 -13.12 -0.32 -0.22
C ASP A 117 -13.47 -0.90 1.16
N GLU A 118 -14.59 -0.44 1.73
CA GLU A 118 -15.18 -0.97 2.96
C GLU A 118 -16.06 -2.19 2.70
#